data_AF-A0A2Z6QXV3-F1
#
_entry.id   AF-A0A2Z6QXV3-F1
#
_cell.length_a   1.000
_cell.length_b   1.000
_cell.length_c   1.000
_cell.angle_alpha   90.00
_cell.angle_beta   90.00
_cell.angle_gamma   90.00
#
_symmetry.space_group_name_H-M   'P 1'
#
loop_
_entity.id
_entity.type
_entity.pdbx_description
1 polymer ?
#
loop_
_entity_poly.entity_id
_entity_poly.type
_entity_poly.pdbx_seq_one_letter_code
_entity_poly.pdbx_strand_id
1 'polypeptide(L)'
;MLKDIQEEHKDERQVLLDVDRSFVYYPKGISNAEKKQKQSELNDVIVGILRRHPNLAYYQGFHDICSVLLLVLGNKEAAIKAGENIAMFLLRYPYLCQIN
;
A
#
# COMPACT_ATOMS: atom_id res chain seq x y z
N MET A 1 -11.85 4.70 -22.14
CA MET A 1 -10.74 3.98 -21.48
C MET A 1 -11.35 3.26 -20.29
N LEU A 2 -11.71 1.99 -20.48
CA LEU A 2 -12.23 1.16 -19.40
C LEU A 2 -11.05 0.91 -18.46
N LYS A 3 -11.12 1.43 -17.23
CA LYS A 3 -10.22 0.96 -16.17
C LYS A 3 -10.60 -0.51 -15.98
N ASP A 4 -9.67 -1.43 -16.20
CA ASP A 4 -9.85 -2.82 -15.79
C ASP A 4 -10.28 -2.78 -14.31
N ILE A 5 -11.52 -3.14 -14.03
CA ILE A 5 -12.03 -3.19 -12.67
C ILE A 5 -11.38 -4.42 -12.06
N GLN A 6 -10.16 -4.25 -11.55
CA GLN A 6 -9.51 -5.28 -10.76
C GLN A 6 -10.38 -5.53 -9.53
N GLU A 7 -10.72 -6.80 -9.33
CA GLU A 7 -11.49 -7.26 -8.18
C GLU A 7 -10.87 -6.77 -6.87
N GLU A 8 -11.74 -6.52 -5.88
CA GLU A 8 -11.32 -6.08 -4.56
C GLU A 8 -10.41 -7.11 -3.92
N HIS A 9 -9.27 -6.67 -3.40
CA HIS A 9 -8.33 -7.55 -2.70
C HIS A 9 -8.86 -7.85 -1.28
N LYS A 10 -8.76 -9.11 -0.85
CA LYS A 10 -9.22 -9.59 0.47
C LYS A 10 -8.71 -8.76 1.67
N ASP A 11 -7.56 -8.11 1.51
CA ASP A 11 -6.88 -7.37 2.58
C ASP A 11 -7.16 -5.84 2.57
N GLU A 12 -7.96 -5.31 1.64
CA GLU A 12 -8.18 -3.85 1.52
C GLU A 12 -8.75 -3.22 2.79
N ARG A 13 -9.63 -3.93 3.49
CA ARG A 13 -10.16 -3.48 4.79
C ARG A 13 -9.05 -3.30 5.83
N GLN A 14 -8.09 -4.23 5.88
CA GLN A 14 -6.97 -4.14 6.82
C GLN A 14 -6.04 -2.98 6.45
N VAL A 15 -5.79 -2.78 5.15
CA VAL A 15 -5.02 -1.63 4.64
C VAL A 15 -5.65 -0.31 5.07
N LEU A 16 -6.97 -0.17 4.93
CA LEU A 16 -7.66 1.06 5.32
C LEU A 16 -7.45 1.38 6.81
N LEU A 17 -7.61 0.38 7.68
CA LEU A 17 -7.43 0.55 9.12
C LEU A 17 -6.01 0.98 9.49
N ASP A 18 -5.01 0.41 8.84
CA ASP A 18 -3.60 0.75 9.06
C ASP A 18 -3.26 2.15 8.54
N VAL A 19 -3.74 2.48 7.34
CA VAL A 19 -3.54 3.80 6.72
C VAL A 19 -4.19 4.91 7.53
N ASP A 20 -5.38 4.70 8.12
CA ASP A 20 -6.03 5.71 8.97
C ASP A 20 -5.19 6.05 10.21
N ARG A 21 -4.38 5.10 10.69
CA ARG A 21 -3.42 5.28 11.81
C ARG A 21 -2.06 5.83 11.38
N SER A 22 -1.81 6.02 10.09
CA SER A 22 -0.53 6.51 9.55
C SER A 22 -0.38 8.05 9.66
N PHE A 23 0.83 8.53 9.36
CA PHE A 23 1.21 9.95 9.37
C PHE A 23 0.92 10.66 10.71
N VAL A 24 1.21 10.00 11.83
CA VAL A 24 1.10 10.58 13.18
C VAL A 24 2.34 11.39 13.55
N TYR A 25 3.53 10.89 13.21
CA TYR A 25 4.80 11.52 13.59
C TYR A 25 5.42 12.38 12.50
N TYR A 26 5.20 12.01 11.24
CA TYR A 26 5.76 12.69 10.08
C TYR A 26 4.77 12.63 8.90
N PRO A 27 4.82 13.61 7.97
CA PRO A 27 5.62 14.83 8.05
C PRO A 27 5.05 15.83 9.08
N LYS A 28 5.93 16.64 9.68
CA LYS A 28 5.53 17.64 10.70
C LYS A 28 4.93 18.88 10.05
N GLY A 29 4.01 19.53 10.74
CA GLY A 29 3.46 20.84 10.33
C GLY A 29 2.43 20.79 9.20
N ILE A 30 1.93 19.59 8.85
CA ILE A 30 0.85 19.45 7.86
C ILE A 30 -0.52 19.64 8.52
N SER A 31 -1.46 20.20 7.76
CA SER A 31 -2.87 20.29 8.14
C SER A 31 -3.55 18.93 8.15
N ASN A 32 -4.72 18.85 8.80
CA ASN A 32 -5.55 17.63 8.76
C ASN A 32 -5.99 17.26 7.34
N ALA A 33 -6.20 18.25 6.47
CA ALA A 33 -6.56 18.02 5.07
C ALA A 33 -5.40 17.38 4.30
N GLU A 34 -4.19 17.92 4.44
CA GLU A 34 -2.97 17.35 3.83
C GLU A 34 -2.69 15.95 4.37
N LYS A 35 -2.90 15.72 5.67
CA LYS A 35 -2.79 14.38 6.26
C LYS A 35 -3.76 13.41 5.61
N LYS A 36 -5.04 13.79 5.49
CA LYS A 36 -6.06 12.95 4.85
C LYS A 36 -5.76 12.69 3.38
N GLN A 37 -5.23 13.68 2.67
CA GLN A 37 -4.75 13.49 1.30
C GLN A 37 -3.62 12.46 1.23
N LYS A 38 -2.61 12.55 2.10
CA LYS A 38 -1.51 11.57 2.14
C LYS A 38 -1.98 10.17 2.53
N GLN A 39 -2.96 10.05 3.43
CA GLN A 39 -3.61 8.77 3.74
C GLN A 39 -4.32 8.20 2.51
N SER A 40 -5.07 9.02 1.77
CA SER A 40 -5.69 8.62 0.50
C SER A 40 -4.65 8.14 -0.52
N GLU A 41 -3.56 8.88 -0.70
CA GLU A 41 -2.47 8.51 -1.60
C GLU A 41 -1.79 7.21 -1.17
N LEU A 42 -1.56 7.01 0.13
CA LEU A 42 -0.97 5.79 0.67
C LEU A 42 -1.88 4.57 0.47
N ASN A 43 -3.20 4.74 0.65
CA ASN A 43 -4.18 3.69 0.38
C ASN A 43 -4.13 3.29 -1.11
N ASP A 44 -4.17 4.26 -2.01
CA ASP A 44 -4.04 4.03 -3.46
C ASP A 44 -2.76 3.25 -3.81
N VAL A 45 -1.63 3.59 -3.18
CA VAL A 45 -0.34 2.90 -3.41
C VAL A 45 -0.46 1.42 -3.04
N ILE A 46 -0.91 1.13 -1.82
CA ILE A 46 -0.92 -0.25 -1.29
C ILE A 46 -1.98 -1.08 -2.03
N VAL A 47 -3.20 -0.55 -2.20
CA VAL A 47 -4.28 -1.23 -2.92
C VAL A 47 -3.88 -1.46 -4.38
N GLY A 48 -3.23 -0.49 -5.03
CA GLY A 48 -2.72 -0.64 -6.39
C GLY A 48 -1.66 -1.75 -6.53
N ILE A 49 -0.84 -1.98 -5.51
CA ILE A 49 0.10 -3.12 -5.48
C ILE A 49 -0.68 -4.44 -5.30
N LEU A 50 -1.59 -4.50 -4.33
CA LEU A 50 -2.33 -5.73 -4.01
C LEU A 50 -3.25 -6.19 -5.14
N ARG A 51 -3.95 -5.27 -5.82
CA ARG A 51 -4.83 -5.62 -6.95
C ARG A 51 -4.07 -6.09 -8.20
N ARG A 52 -2.84 -5.59 -8.42
CA ARG A 52 -1.96 -6.08 -9.49
C ARG A 52 -1.35 -7.44 -9.18
N HIS A 53 -1.26 -7.79 -7.89
CA HIS A 53 -0.72 -9.07 -7.41
C HIS A 53 -1.69 -9.72 -6.42
N PRO A 54 -2.85 -10.24 -6.89
CA PRO A 54 -3.92 -10.71 -6.02
C PRO A 54 -3.57 -11.91 -5.13
N ASN A 55 -2.42 -12.53 -5.38
CA ASN A 55 -1.88 -13.62 -4.55
C ASN A 55 -1.08 -13.12 -3.34
N LEU A 56 -0.72 -11.83 -3.26
CA LEU A 56 0.00 -11.32 -2.10
C LEU A 56 -0.89 -11.35 -0.86
N ALA A 57 -0.27 -11.56 0.30
CA ALA A 57 -0.93 -11.43 1.59
C ALA A 57 -0.35 -10.20 2.27
N TYR A 58 -1.19 -9.19 2.56
CA TYR A 58 -0.76 -8.00 3.26
C TYR A 58 -0.38 -8.33 4.70
N TYR A 59 0.73 -7.76 5.20
CA TYR A 59 1.09 -7.81 6.62
C TYR A 59 1.06 -6.43 7.26
N GLN A 60 0.69 -6.40 8.54
CA GLN A 60 0.67 -5.18 9.34
C GLN A 60 2.10 -4.65 9.53
N GLY A 61 2.33 -3.42 9.04
CA GLY A 61 3.64 -2.76 9.00
C GLY A 61 4.12 -2.46 7.57
N PHE A 62 3.52 -3.09 6.55
CA PHE A 62 3.84 -2.76 5.15
C PHE A 62 3.47 -1.31 4.81
N HIS A 63 2.38 -0.79 5.41
CA HIS A 63 2.00 0.61 5.24
C HIS A 63 3.07 1.60 5.73
N ASP A 64 3.86 1.27 6.76
CA ASP A 64 4.93 2.14 7.24
C ASP A 64 6.03 2.27 6.18
N ILE A 65 6.42 1.16 5.55
CA ILE A 65 7.40 1.15 4.44
C ILE A 65 6.88 2.00 3.28
N CYS A 66 5.64 1.75 2.84
CA CYS A 66 5.02 2.49 1.74
C CYS A 66 4.87 3.98 2.05
N SER A 67 4.62 4.36 3.31
CA SER A 67 4.53 5.77 3.72
C SER A 67 5.86 6.50 3.54
N VAL A 68 6.98 5.85 3.89
CA VAL A 68 8.32 6.41 3.69
C VAL A 68 8.63 6.55 2.19
N LEU A 69 8.33 5.52 1.39
CA LEU A 69 8.52 5.58 -0.06
C LEU A 69 7.71 6.73 -0.68
N LEU A 70 6.45 6.89 -0.29
CA LEU A 70 5.59 7.95 -0.79
C LEU A 70 6.14 9.34 -0.44
N LEU A 71 6.64 9.52 0.78
CA LEU A 71 7.20 10.80 1.23
C LEU A 71 8.54 11.13 0.57
N VAL A 72 9.41 10.13 0.39
CA VAL A 72 10.75 10.33 -0.19
C VAL A 72 10.68 10.52 -1.69
N LEU A 73 9.85 9.74 -2.39
CA LEU A 73 9.74 9.80 -3.85
C LEU A 73 8.83 10.93 -4.32
N GLY A 74 7.91 11.40 -3.47
CA GLY A 74 6.98 12.49 -3.79
C GLY A 74 6.04 12.21 -4.97
N ASN A 75 6.02 10.97 -5.46
CA ASN A 75 5.29 10.54 -6.64
C ASN A 75 4.67 9.17 -6.40
N LYS A 76 3.34 9.11 -6.56
CA LYS A 76 2.54 7.90 -6.31
C LYS A 76 2.97 6.72 -7.18
N GLU A 77 3.21 6.94 -8.47
CA GLU A 77 3.60 5.88 -9.41
C GLU A 77 4.99 5.32 -9.08
N ALA A 78 5.93 6.20 -8.69
CA ALA A 78 7.25 5.77 -8.23
C ALA A 78 7.16 4.95 -6.94
N ALA A 79 6.32 5.37 -5.98
CA ALA A 79 6.08 4.65 -4.74
C ALA A 79 5.43 3.29 -4.97
N ILE A 80 4.50 3.18 -5.92
CA ILE A 80 3.88 1.93 -6.34
C ILE A 80 4.95 0.95 -6.88
N LYS A 81 5.80 1.39 -7.81
CA LYS A 81 6.85 0.54 -8.40
C LYS A 81 7.89 0.10 -7.36
N ALA A 82 8.32 1.03 -6.50
CA ALA A 82 9.28 0.71 -5.43
C ALA A 82 8.66 -0.25 -4.39
N GLY A 83 7.43 0.01 -3.96
CA GLY A 83 6.70 -0.82 -3.01
C GLY A 83 6.39 -2.21 -3.56
N GLU A 84 6.05 -2.31 -4.84
CA GLU A 84 5.86 -3.58 -5.56
C GLU A 84 7.14 -4.41 -5.59
N ASN A 85 8.27 -3.82 -5.98
CA ASN A 85 9.55 -4.53 -5.98
C ASN A 85 9.87 -5.09 -4.59
N ILE A 86 9.66 -4.31 -3.54
CA ILE A 86 9.87 -4.75 -2.14
C ILE A 86 8.86 -5.84 -1.76
N ALA A 87 7.59 -5.67 -2.13
CA ALA A 87 6.52 -6.60 -1.83
C ALA A 87 6.79 -7.98 -2.43
N MET A 88 7.34 -8.07 -3.64
CA MET A 88 7.70 -9.35 -4.27
C MET A 88 8.72 -10.17 -3.44
N PHE A 89 9.55 -9.52 -2.62
CA PHE A 89 10.52 -10.20 -1.74
C PHE A 89 10.03 -10.37 -0.29
N LEU A 90 9.25 -9.41 0.22
CA LEU A 90 8.84 -9.37 1.63
C LEU A 90 7.44 -9.95 1.88
N LEU A 91 6.51 -9.78 0.92
CA LEU A 91 5.21 -10.41 0.94
C LEU A 91 5.38 -11.80 0.32
N ARG A 92 5.47 -12.84 1.16
CA ARG A 92 5.62 -14.21 0.69
C ARG A 92 4.50 -14.51 -0.30
N TYR A 93 4.86 -14.88 -1.53
CA TYR A 93 3.93 -15.53 -2.42
C TYR A 93 3.42 -16.82 -1.75
N PRO A 94 2.12 -17.12 -1.84
CA PRO A 94 1.52 -18.34 -1.27
C PRO A 94 1.93 -19.63 -1.99
N TYR A 95 2.99 -19.64 -2.81
CA TYR A 95 3.51 -20.84 -3.47
C TYR A 95 4.01 -21.93 -2.50
N LEU A 96 3.95 -21.72 -1.18
CA LEU A 96 4.17 -22.75 -0.17
C LEU A 96 2.88 -23.45 0.30
N CYS A 97 1.69 -23.10 -0.21
CA CYS A 97 0.42 -23.71 0.19
C CYS A 97 -0.22 -24.63 -0.87
N GLN A 98 0.50 -25.05 -1.91
CA GLN A 98 0.04 -26.07 -2.87
C GLN A 98 0.65 -27.47 -2.67
N ILE A 99 1.24 -27.74 -1.51
CA ILE A 99 1.62 -29.10 -1.11
C ILE A 99 0.85 -29.43 0.17
N ASN A 100 -0.34 -30.01 0.01
CA ASN A 100 -0.99 -30.98 0.91
C ASN A 100 -2.23 -31.53 0.22
#